data_AF-A0A8T7DA16-F1
#
_entry.id   AF-A0A8T7DA16-F1
#
_cell.length_a   1.000
_cell.length_b   1.000
_cell.length_c   1.000
_cell.angle_alpha   90.00
_cell.angle_beta   90.00
_cell.angle_gamma   90.00
#
_symmetry.space_group_name_H-M   'P 1'
#
loop_
_entity.id
_entity.type
_entity.pdbx_description
1 polymer ?
#
loop_
_entity_poly.entity_id
_entity_poly.type
_entity_poly.pdbx_seq_one_letter_code
_entity_poly.pdbx_strand_id
1 'polypeptide(L)'
;MNSESFMIVHFTNGKKQTFSFPSQGTKVMRGKLAEEIFNSGQLMIELENKMVMIPLANVMYVEMKPIPSPLPNVVFEKGKYLGEN
;
A
#
# COMPACT_ATOMS: atom_id res chain seq x y z
N MET A 1 15.63 16.64 2.25
CA MET A 1 15.44 15.76 1.08
C MET A 1 13.98 15.34 1.06
N ASN A 2 13.26 15.64 -0.02
CA ASN A 2 11.89 15.18 -0.19
C ASN A 2 11.92 13.65 -0.32
N SER A 3 11.45 12.95 0.70
CA SER A 3 11.41 11.49 0.71
C SER A 3 10.23 11.00 -0.12
N GLU A 4 10.48 10.50 -1.33
CA GLU A 4 9.44 9.84 -2.10
C GLU A 4 9.02 8.53 -1.41
N SER A 5 7.71 8.27 -1.43
CA SER A 5 7.13 7.00 -0.97
C SER A 5 6.62 6.22 -2.17
N PHE A 6 6.82 4.91 -2.15
CA PHE A 6 6.44 3.99 -3.20
C PHE A 6 5.41 3.00 -2.68
N MET A 7 4.39 2.74 -3.50
CA MET A 7 3.45 1.63 -3.32
C MET A 7 3.61 0.68 -4.50
N ILE A 8 3.73 -0.61 -4.23
CA ILE A 8 3.83 -1.65 -5.24
C ILE A 8 2.64 -2.59 -5.06
N VAL A 9 1.78 -2.67 -6.07
CA VAL A 9 0.64 -3.58 -6.09
C VAL A 9 1.04 -4.81 -6.90
N HIS A 10 0.99 -5.98 -6.26
CA HIS A 10 1.22 -7.28 -6.91
C HIS A 10 -0.13 -7.90 -7.25
N PHE A 11 -0.37 -8.20 -8.51
CA PHE A 11 -1.64 -8.74 -8.99
C PHE A 11 -1.64 -10.28 -9.02
N THR A 12 -2.82 -10.88 -8.94
CA THR A 12 -3.02 -12.34 -9.02
C THR A 12 -2.59 -12.95 -10.35
N ASN A 13 -2.47 -12.14 -11.41
CA ASN A 13 -1.98 -12.56 -12.72
C ASN A 13 -0.44 -12.47 -12.87
N GLY A 14 0.29 -12.23 -11.77
CA GLY A 14 1.75 -12.10 -11.76
C GLY A 14 2.29 -10.74 -12.22
N LYS A 15 1.44 -9.81 -12.66
CA LYS A 15 1.87 -8.43 -12.97
C LYS A 15 2.10 -7.63 -11.70
N LYS A 16 2.85 -6.54 -11.82
CA LYS A 16 3.05 -5.55 -10.77
C LYS A 16 2.89 -4.14 -11.31
N GLN A 17 2.37 -3.24 -10.47
CA GLN A 17 2.30 -1.81 -10.77
C GLN A 17 2.87 -1.01 -9.59
N THR A 18 3.76 -0.06 -9.91
CA THR A 18 4.42 0.78 -8.92
C THR A 18 3.90 2.21 -9.04
N PHE A 19 3.61 2.82 -7.90
CA PHE A 19 3.18 4.20 -7.76
C PHE A 19 4.17 4.94 -6.88
N SER A 20 4.56 6.15 -7.27
CA SER A 20 5.31 7.08 -6.42
C SER A 20 4.39 8.17 -5.90
N PHE A 21 4.61 8.56 -4.66
CA PHE A 21 3.92 9.65 -4.01
C PHE A 21 4.97 10.58 -3.39
N PRO A 22 4.71 11.90 -3.38
CA PRO A 22 5.50 12.80 -2.54
C PRO A 22 5.42 12.34 -1.07
N SER A 23 6.33 12.83 -0.22
CA SER A 23 6.24 12.60 1.23
C SER A 23 4.92 13.17 1.75
N GLN A 24 3.90 12.32 1.76
CA GLN A 24 2.57 12.65 2.25
C GLN A 24 2.71 12.61 3.77
N GLY A 25 3.02 13.78 4.35
CA GLY A 25 3.03 13.99 5.80
C GLY A 25 1.82 13.31 6.40
N THR A 26 2.08 12.36 7.28
CA THR A 26 1.21 11.25 7.61
C THR A 26 -0.05 11.68 8.35
N LYS A 27 -1.03 12.18 7.60
CA LYS A 27 -2.30 12.64 8.12
C LYS A 27 -3.51 11.98 7.49
N VAL A 28 -3.44 10.70 7.10
CA VAL A 28 -4.64 9.88 6.98
C VAL A 28 -4.40 8.45 7.49
N MET A 29 -4.88 8.25 8.73
CA MET A 29 -5.33 7.04 9.46
C MET A 29 -5.03 5.65 8.87
N ARG A 30 -4.09 4.92 9.49
CA ARG A 30 -3.54 3.67 8.94
C ARG A 30 -4.17 2.35 9.40
N GLY A 31 -5.04 2.37 10.41
CA GLY A 31 -5.84 1.19 10.77
C GLY A 31 -7.20 1.20 10.05
N LYS A 32 -7.94 2.30 10.23
CA LYS A 32 -9.27 2.46 9.67
C LYS A 32 -9.29 2.52 8.14
N LEU A 33 -8.30 3.15 7.49
CA LEU A 33 -8.22 3.15 6.03
C LEU A 33 -7.90 1.76 5.47
N ALA A 34 -7.05 0.98 6.15
CA ALA A 34 -6.77 -0.40 5.73
C ALA A 34 -8.02 -1.27 5.88
N GLU A 35 -8.78 -1.09 6.97
CA GLU A 35 -10.07 -1.72 7.20
C GLU A 35 -11.14 -1.26 6.20
N GLU A 36 -11.22 0.04 5.88
CA GLU A 36 -12.12 0.60 4.87
C GLU A 36 -11.77 0.12 3.46
N ILE A 37 -10.49 0.02 3.12
CA ILE A 37 -10.04 -0.58 1.85
C ILE A 37 -10.46 -2.04 1.80
N PHE A 38 -10.21 -2.81 2.87
CA PHE A 38 -10.60 -4.21 2.94
C PHE A 38 -12.12 -4.39 2.81
N ASN A 39 -12.91 -3.56 3.51
CA ASN A 39 -14.37 -3.61 3.50
C ASN A 39 -14.98 -3.05 2.19
N SER A 40 -14.31 -2.12 1.50
CA SER A 40 -14.78 -1.58 0.23
C SER A 40 -14.52 -2.52 -0.96
N GLY A 41 -13.63 -3.50 -0.81
CA GLY A 41 -13.27 -4.44 -1.87
C GLY A 41 -12.45 -3.82 -3.00
N GLN A 42 -12.01 -2.56 -2.88
CA GLN A 42 -11.23 -1.86 -3.88
C GLN A 42 -10.16 -0.95 -3.26
N LEU A 43 -9.01 -0.89 -3.91
CA LEU A 43 -7.97 0.09 -3.64
C LEU A 43 -8.18 1.29 -4.56
N MET A 44 -8.35 2.47 -3.97
CA MET A 44 -8.50 3.73 -4.70
C MET A 44 -7.23 4.57 -4.55
N ILE A 45 -6.66 4.99 -5.67
CA ILE A 45 -5.41 5.75 -5.72
C ILE A 45 -5.65 7.03 -6.51
N GLU A 46 -5.47 8.18 -5.87
CA GLU A 46 -5.43 9.47 -6.54
C GLU A 46 -4.03 9.71 -7.12
N LEU A 47 -3.98 10.03 -8.41
CA LEU A 47 -2.81 10.50 -9.13
C LEU A 47 -3.09 11.90 -9.67
N GLU A 48 -2.05 12.63 -10.07
CA GLU A 48 -2.12 14.06 -10.42
C GLU A 48 -3.28 14.47 -11.34
N ASN A 49 -3.71 13.58 -12.25
CA ASN A 49 -4.77 13.86 -13.23
C ASN A 49 -5.83 12.77 -13.34
N LYS A 50 -5.82 11.75 -12.47
CA LYS A 50 -6.74 10.63 -12.57
C LYS A 50 -6.87 9.87 -11.25
N MET A 51 -7.99 9.20 -11.09
CA MET A 51 -8.19 8.19 -10.06
C MET A 51 -8.04 6.80 -10.66
N VAL A 52 -7.27 5.94 -9.99
CA VAL A 52 -7.15 4.53 -10.33
C VAL A 52 -7.90 3.73 -9.27
N MET A 53 -8.86 2.91 -9.71
CA MET A 53 -9.57 1.98 -8.85
C MET A 53 -9.15 0.56 -9.20
N ILE A 54 -8.66 -0.18 -8.20
CA ILE A 54 -8.16 -1.53 -8.36
C ILE A 54 -9.02 -2.46 -7.49
N PRO A 55 -9.81 -3.39 -8.08
CA PRO A 55 -10.52 -4.39 -7.30
C PRO A 55 -9.55 -5.25 -6.48
N LEU A 56 -9.77 -5.39 -5.18
CA LEU A 56 -8.90 -6.18 -4.31
C LEU A 56 -8.89 -7.66 -4.68
N ALA A 57 -9.96 -8.17 -5.31
CA ALA A 57 -10.01 -9.52 -5.86
C ALA A 57 -8.89 -9.81 -6.89
N ASN A 58 -8.31 -8.77 -7.49
CA ASN A 58 -7.20 -8.87 -8.44
C ASN A 58 -5.83 -8.64 -7.77
N VAL A 59 -5.80 -8.27 -6.49
CA VAL A 59 -4.59 -7.92 -5.75
C VAL A 59 -4.16 -9.13 -4.91
N MET A 60 -2.92 -9.56 -5.09
CA MET A 60 -2.30 -10.60 -4.30
C MET A 60 -1.75 -10.03 -2.98
N TYR A 61 -0.97 -8.95 -3.05
CA TYR A 61 -0.54 -8.17 -1.89
C TYR A 61 -0.05 -6.78 -2.30
N VAL A 62 0.19 -5.91 -1.31
CA VAL A 62 0.71 -4.54 -1.50
C VAL A 62 1.97 -4.34 -0.66
N GLU A 63 3.01 -3.77 -1.27
CA GLU A 63 4.22 -3.31 -0.56
C GLU A 63 4.25 -1.78 -0.49
N MET A 64 4.80 -1.24 0.61
CA MET A 64 5.05 0.19 0.78
C MET A 64 6.49 0.45 1.24
N LYS A 65 7.16 1.43 0.61
CA LYS A 65 8.56 1.80 0.91
C LYS A 65 8.72 3.33 0.86
N PRO A 66 9.31 4.00 1.87
CA PRO A 66 9.76 3.42 3.15
C PRO A 66 8.58 2.94 4.00
N ILE A 67 8.87 2.21 5.07
CA ILE A 67 7.84 1.71 5.99
C ILE A 67 7.04 2.90 6.52
N PRO A 68 5.70 2.87 6.42
CA PRO A 68 4.86 3.94 6.93
C PRO A 68 5.03 4.13 8.45
N SER A 69 5.35 5.35 8.92
CA SER A 69 5.27 5.74 10.35
C SER A 69 4.15 6.77 10.66
N PRO A 70 3.27 6.55 11.65
CA PRO A 70 3.23 5.41 12.57
C PRO A 70 2.64 4.14 11.93
N LEU A 71 2.95 2.98 12.52
CA LEU A 71 2.38 1.67 12.17
C LEU A 71 1.11 1.38 12.99
N PRO A 72 0.12 0.64 12.43
CA PRO A 72 -1.00 0.12 13.21
C PRO A 72 -0.58 -0.87 14.30
N ASN A 73 -1.34 -0.93 15.41
CA ASN A 73 -1.08 -1.83 16.55
C ASN A 73 -1.11 -3.33 16.19
N VAL A 74 -1.71 -3.70 15.06
CA VAL A 74 -1.83 -5.07 14.58
C VAL A 74 -0.63 -5.53 13.75
N VAL A 75 0.38 -4.67 13.55
CA VAL A 75 1.56 -4.97 12.74
C VAL A 75 2.65 -5.61 13.60
N PHE A 76 3.18 -6.75 13.14
CA PHE A 76 4.43 -7.31 13.67
C PHE A 76 5.63 -6.54 13.14
N GLU A 77 6.46 -6.02 14.04
CA GLU A 77 7.61 -5.20 13.68
C GLU A 77 8.88 -6.02 13.45
N LYS A 78 9.75 -5.51 12.56
CA LYS A 78 11.12 -6.03 12.32
C LYS A 78 11.20 -7.50 11.91
N GLY A 79 10.17 -8.01 11.22
CA GLY A 79 10.20 -9.33 10.61
C GLY A 79 11.28 -9.46 9.53
N LYS A 80 11.83 -10.67 9.36
CA LYS A 80 12.78 -11.01 8.31
C LYS A 80 12.18 -12.10 7.41
N TYR A 81 12.06 -11.81 6.11
CA TYR A 81 11.64 -12.80 5.13
C TYR A 81 12.77 -13.81 4.87
N LEU A 82 12.45 -15.10 4.85
CA LEU A 82 13.43 -16.19 4.68
C LEU A 82 13.41 -16.83 3.29
N GLY A 83 12.50 -16.42 2.39
CA GLY A 83 12.30 -17.04 1.08
C GLY A 83 11.19 -18.10 1.07
N GLU A 84 10.80 -18.53 -0.13
CA GLU A 84 10.02 -19.75 -0.35
C GLU A 84 11.04 -20.90 -0.57
N ASN A 85 10.78 -22.08 0.00
CA ASN A 85 11.64 -23.27 -0.18
C ASN A 85 11.48 -23.87 -1.59
#